data_AF-A0A7V6VMI2-F1
#
_entry.id   AF-A0A7V6VMI2-F1
#
_cell.length_a   1.000
_cell.length_b   1.000
_cell.length_c   1.000
_cell.angle_alpha   90.00
_cell.angle_beta   90.00
_cell.angle_gamma   90.00
#
_symmetry.space_group_name_H-M   'P 1'
#
loop_
_entity.id
_entity.type
_entity.pdbx_description
1 polymer ?
#
loop_
_entity_poly.entity_id
_entity_poly.type
_entity_poly.pdbx_seq_one_letter_code
_entity_poly.pdbx_strand_id
1 'polypeptide(L)'
;MKKIKTVLALLLILSLAFTALACGGGESDDKGLHVGILTTSGVDDGSFGQACYEGIQNFVGANPGTSVNDIKEDDFGRVVQAVADVIADYDVMVMPGFQFSGAGSVAKENPEKHFILVDSYPKVGEEEVQLDNVYAMMFKEDESGFFAGIAAALHTKTNKVAVVNGIAFPSNVNYQYGFMSGVNYANKHYGTSAEIVELPAYAGKSSITDEDVGGNYIGAFADQAKGKVVGEALLAEGVDIMLVAAGDSGNGVFAAVKESAEGNYVIGCDVDQFDDGATGSRNIVLTSALKNMTPIVAAQLQKINDGTFKGENALLGAAEGGTGYVSEDGRHQLSEDALAKLAEVYELVKNGTVVPASSYNGHKPDNFPGLN
;
A
#
# COMPACT_ATOMS: atom_id res chain seq x y z
N MET A 1 33.02 92.50 -11.42
CA MET A 1 32.66 91.70 -12.62
C MET A 1 32.44 90.26 -12.19
N LYS A 2 31.20 89.78 -12.40
CA LYS A 2 30.77 88.41 -12.70
C LYS A 2 31.12 87.24 -11.73
N LYS A 3 30.10 86.87 -10.93
CA LYS A 3 29.51 85.51 -10.72
C LYS A 3 30.46 84.45 -10.13
N ILE A 4 30.37 84.02 -8.86
CA ILE A 4 29.24 83.37 -8.15
C ILE A 4 28.28 82.67 -9.10
N LYS A 5 28.53 81.37 -9.31
CA LYS A 5 27.57 80.27 -9.56
C LYS A 5 28.39 79.06 -10.00
N THR A 6 28.37 78.01 -9.17
CA THR A 6 28.30 76.57 -9.50
C THR A 6 29.07 75.76 -8.43
N VAL A 7 28.65 75.85 -7.17
CA VAL A 7 29.00 74.87 -6.11
C VAL A 7 27.72 74.64 -5.31
N LEU A 8 26.72 74.01 -5.94
CA LEU A 8 25.47 73.57 -5.31
C LEU A 8 24.72 72.65 -6.29
N ALA A 9 25.29 71.48 -6.60
CA ALA A 9 24.61 70.43 -7.36
C ALA A 9 25.21 69.03 -7.11
N LEU A 10 25.78 68.79 -5.93
CA LEU A 10 26.41 67.49 -5.61
C LEU A 10 26.11 66.97 -4.19
N LEU A 11 25.09 67.51 -3.53
CA LEU A 11 24.79 67.16 -2.13
C LEU A 11 23.29 66.99 -1.83
N LEU A 12 22.43 66.77 -2.83
CA LEU A 12 21.00 66.53 -2.57
C LEU A 12 20.28 65.57 -3.53
N ILE A 13 20.95 64.51 -4.01
CA ILE A 13 20.26 63.31 -4.53
C ILE A 13 21.00 62.04 -4.06
N LEU A 14 21.52 62.05 -2.83
CA LEU A 14 22.00 60.87 -2.11
C LEU A 14 21.02 60.53 -0.98
N SER A 15 19.72 60.57 -1.30
CA SER A 15 18.61 60.14 -0.43
C SER A 15 17.49 59.45 -1.22
N LEU A 16 17.80 58.88 -2.38
CA LEU A 16 16.93 57.99 -3.15
C LEU A 16 17.44 56.53 -3.18
N ALA A 17 18.19 56.15 -2.14
CA ALA A 17 18.57 54.78 -1.87
C ALA A 17 17.97 54.39 -0.51
N PHE A 18 16.64 54.22 -0.44
CA PHE A 18 15.91 53.45 0.58
C PHE A 18 14.39 53.59 0.40
N THR A 19 13.82 53.17 -0.73
CA THR A 19 12.37 52.82 -0.89
C THR A 19 12.02 52.47 -2.35
N ALA A 20 12.44 51.28 -2.80
CA ALA A 20 11.77 50.52 -3.87
C ALA A 20 12.26 49.05 -3.96
N LEU A 21 12.79 48.49 -2.87
CA LEU A 21 12.89 47.04 -2.66
C LEU A 21 11.74 46.62 -1.72
N ALA A 22 10.52 46.84 -2.16
CA ALA A 22 9.30 46.37 -1.52
C ALA A 22 8.21 46.36 -2.59
N CYS A 23 7.54 45.22 -2.74
CA CYS A 23 6.59 44.88 -3.80
C CYS A 23 7.19 44.43 -5.14
N GLY A 24 8.25 43.61 -5.06
CA GLY A 24 8.28 42.39 -5.87
C GLY A 24 7.58 41.30 -5.08
N GLY A 25 6.27 41.45 -4.86
CA GLY A 25 5.45 40.34 -4.41
C GLY A 25 5.47 39.35 -5.56
N GLY A 26 6.35 38.35 -5.48
CA GLY A 26 6.02 37.08 -6.08
C GLY A 26 4.71 36.69 -5.44
N GLU A 27 3.60 36.88 -6.14
CA GLU A 27 2.55 35.88 -6.10
C GLU A 27 3.32 34.57 -6.29
N SER A 28 3.45 33.80 -5.20
CA SER A 28 3.49 32.37 -5.36
C SER A 28 2.21 32.06 -6.11
N ASP A 29 2.28 31.97 -7.44
CA ASP A 29 1.27 31.27 -8.19
C ASP A 29 1.19 29.92 -7.49
N ASP A 30 0.10 29.71 -6.76
CA ASP A 30 -0.20 28.47 -6.05
C ASP A 30 -0.51 27.43 -7.13
N LYS A 31 0.53 27.00 -7.85
CA LYS A 31 0.45 26.03 -8.94
C LYS A 31 0.38 24.66 -8.30
N GLY A 32 -0.77 24.35 -7.73
CA GLY A 32 -1.09 22.99 -7.34
C GLY A 32 -1.19 22.08 -8.57
N LEU A 33 -1.11 20.77 -8.32
CA LEU A 33 -1.11 19.76 -9.38
C LEU A 33 -2.54 19.41 -9.82
N HIS A 34 -2.72 19.08 -11.09
CA HIS A 34 -3.86 18.32 -11.56
C HIS A 34 -3.55 16.81 -11.43
N VAL A 35 -4.05 16.19 -10.36
CA VAL A 35 -3.82 14.78 -10.05
C VAL A 35 -4.98 13.93 -10.57
N GLY A 36 -4.68 12.88 -11.34
CA GLY A 36 -5.64 11.83 -11.64
C GLY A 36 -5.31 10.56 -10.86
N ILE A 37 -6.33 9.85 -10.40
CA ILE A 37 -6.19 8.47 -9.90
C ILE A 37 -7.08 7.54 -10.73
N LEU A 38 -6.50 6.44 -11.24
CA LEU A 38 -7.24 5.43 -12.00
C LEU A 38 -7.24 4.12 -11.22
N THR A 39 -8.43 3.66 -10.82
CA THR A 39 -8.63 2.44 -10.02
C THR A 39 -9.51 1.43 -10.75
N THR A 40 -9.42 0.15 -10.36
CA THR A 40 -10.33 -0.91 -10.86
C THR A 40 -11.50 -1.17 -9.92
N SER A 41 -11.30 -1.02 -8.60
CA SER A 41 -12.32 -1.22 -7.56
C SER A 41 -13.07 0.06 -7.20
N GLY A 42 -12.42 1.22 -7.29
CA GLY A 42 -12.90 2.49 -6.74
C GLY A 42 -11.91 3.05 -5.70
N VAL A 43 -12.09 4.31 -5.31
CA VAL A 43 -11.30 4.96 -4.24
C VAL A 43 -11.91 4.78 -2.85
N ASP A 44 -13.01 4.03 -2.75
CA ASP A 44 -13.79 3.73 -1.55
C ASP A 44 -13.81 2.22 -1.25
N ASP A 45 -12.77 1.49 -1.69
CA ASP A 45 -12.66 0.03 -1.55
C ASP A 45 -12.24 -0.45 -0.16
N GLY A 46 -12.06 0.47 0.80
CA GLY A 46 -11.65 0.19 2.18
C GLY A 46 -10.22 -0.34 2.31
N SER A 47 -9.42 -0.26 1.26
CA SER A 47 -8.09 -0.87 1.23
C SER A 47 -7.20 -0.16 0.20
N PHE A 48 -6.90 -0.80 -0.93
CA PHE A 48 -5.78 -0.46 -1.80
C PHE A 48 -5.98 0.83 -2.61
N GLY A 49 -7.13 0.96 -3.29
CA GLY A 49 -7.48 2.18 -4.02
C GLY A 49 -7.68 3.36 -3.08
N GLN A 50 -8.35 3.12 -1.95
CA GLN A 50 -8.59 4.13 -0.93
C GLN A 50 -7.29 4.65 -0.30
N ALA A 51 -6.32 3.80 0.03
CA ALA A 51 -5.04 4.21 0.59
C ALA A 51 -4.30 5.21 -0.31
N CYS A 52 -4.27 4.92 -1.61
CA CYS A 52 -3.64 5.79 -2.59
C CYS A 52 -4.38 7.13 -2.68
N TYR A 53 -5.72 7.10 -2.67
CA TYR A 53 -6.54 8.30 -2.70
C TYR A 53 -6.36 9.15 -1.45
N GLU A 54 -6.31 8.55 -0.26
CA GLU A 54 -6.01 9.25 1.00
C GLU A 54 -4.62 9.90 0.96
N GLY A 55 -3.63 9.26 0.34
CA GLY A 55 -2.31 9.85 0.10
C GLY A 55 -2.40 11.11 -0.75
N ILE A 56 -3.23 11.09 -1.80
CA ILE A 56 -3.52 12.26 -2.63
C ILE A 56 -4.26 13.33 -1.82
N GLN A 57 -5.27 12.97 -1.03
CA GLN A 57 -6.03 13.91 -0.20
C GLN A 57 -5.14 14.61 0.84
N ASN A 58 -4.22 13.88 1.47
CA ASN A 58 -3.23 14.45 2.38
C ASN A 58 -2.34 15.48 1.67
N PHE A 59 -1.90 15.17 0.44
CA PHE A 59 -1.13 16.11 -0.38
C PHE A 59 -1.97 17.34 -0.78
N VAL A 60 -3.21 17.16 -1.22
CA VAL A 60 -4.15 18.24 -1.58
C VAL A 60 -4.39 19.17 -0.38
N GLY A 61 -4.60 18.62 0.81
CA GLY A 61 -4.79 19.40 2.03
C GLY A 61 -3.58 20.26 2.42
N ALA A 62 -2.37 19.82 2.05
CA ALA A 62 -1.13 20.54 2.30
C ALA A 62 -0.73 21.53 1.18
N ASN A 63 -1.26 21.36 -0.03
CA ASN A 63 -0.88 22.13 -1.23
C ASN A 63 -2.12 22.71 -1.92
N PRO A 64 -2.58 23.91 -1.50
CA PRO A 64 -3.75 24.56 -2.09
C PRO A 64 -3.57 24.81 -3.60
N GLY A 65 -4.68 24.84 -4.33
CA GLY A 65 -4.66 24.90 -5.80
C GLY A 65 -4.51 23.54 -6.49
N THR A 66 -4.20 22.48 -5.74
CA THR A 66 -4.18 21.10 -6.27
C THR A 66 -5.62 20.60 -6.43
N SER A 67 -5.90 19.93 -7.55
CA SER A 67 -7.16 19.22 -7.80
C SER A 67 -6.91 17.73 -7.95
N VAL A 68 -7.88 16.91 -7.56
CA VAL A 68 -7.87 15.46 -7.82
C VAL A 68 -9.17 15.03 -8.48
N ASN A 69 -9.07 14.17 -9.49
CA ASN A 69 -10.20 13.45 -10.07
C ASN A 69 -9.97 11.93 -9.96
N ASP A 70 -11.00 11.21 -9.55
CA ASP A 70 -11.02 9.75 -9.56
C ASP A 70 -11.66 9.20 -10.85
N ILE A 71 -11.04 8.15 -11.38
CA ILE A 71 -11.46 7.44 -12.58
C ILE A 71 -11.53 5.95 -12.23
N LYS A 72 -12.61 5.30 -12.66
CA LYS A 72 -12.80 3.85 -12.49
C LYS A 72 -12.90 3.16 -13.86
N GLU A 73 -12.07 2.15 -14.06
CA GLU A 73 -12.15 1.21 -15.19
C GLU A 73 -11.99 -0.21 -14.64
N ASP A 74 -13.07 -0.99 -14.66
CA ASP A 74 -13.11 -2.34 -14.10
C ASP A 74 -12.64 -3.42 -15.09
N ASP A 75 -12.50 -3.09 -16.38
CA ASP A 75 -11.90 -3.97 -17.38
C ASP A 75 -10.37 -3.83 -17.38
N PHE A 76 -9.70 -4.85 -16.85
CA PHE A 76 -8.24 -4.92 -16.78
C PHE A 76 -7.58 -4.83 -18.16
N GLY A 77 -8.28 -5.23 -19.23
CA GLY A 77 -7.80 -5.11 -20.61
C GLY A 77 -7.82 -3.68 -21.16
N ARG A 78 -8.55 -2.77 -20.51
CA ARG A 78 -8.72 -1.37 -20.95
C ARG A 78 -7.97 -0.35 -20.10
N VAL A 79 -7.50 -0.70 -18.91
CA VAL A 79 -6.88 0.25 -17.96
C VAL A 79 -5.73 1.06 -18.59
N VAL A 80 -4.86 0.45 -19.40
CA VAL A 80 -3.75 1.17 -20.06
C VAL A 80 -4.26 2.16 -21.11
N GLN A 81 -5.29 1.78 -21.87
CA GLN A 81 -5.93 2.70 -22.83
C GLN A 81 -6.62 3.84 -22.10
N ALA A 82 -7.30 3.56 -20.99
CA ALA A 82 -7.95 4.58 -20.18
C ALA A 82 -6.95 5.60 -19.61
N VAL A 83 -5.74 5.17 -19.21
CA VAL A 83 -4.65 6.10 -18.84
C VAL A 83 -4.25 6.98 -20.04
N ALA A 84 -4.05 6.39 -21.21
CA ALA A 84 -3.66 7.13 -22.42
C ALA A 84 -4.72 8.17 -22.86
N ASP A 85 -6.00 7.85 -22.68
CA ASP A 85 -7.10 8.72 -23.08
C ASP A 85 -7.20 9.99 -22.23
N VAL A 86 -6.73 9.95 -20.98
CA VAL A 86 -6.95 11.03 -19.99
C VAL A 86 -5.68 11.75 -19.54
N ILE A 87 -4.48 11.18 -19.78
CA ILE A 87 -3.21 11.71 -19.28
C ILE A 87 -2.93 13.17 -19.69
N ALA A 88 -3.47 13.62 -20.83
CA ALA A 88 -3.33 15.00 -21.28
C ALA A 88 -3.87 16.02 -20.26
N ASP A 89 -4.92 15.66 -19.51
CA ASP A 89 -5.63 16.51 -18.57
C ASP A 89 -4.99 16.60 -17.17
N TYR A 90 -3.96 15.77 -16.89
CA TYR A 90 -3.34 15.65 -15.58
C TYR A 90 -1.83 15.94 -15.63
N ASP A 91 -1.26 16.46 -14.56
CA ASP A 91 0.19 16.59 -14.38
C ASP A 91 0.81 15.27 -13.89
N VAL A 92 0.02 14.50 -13.13
CA VAL A 92 0.40 13.22 -12.57
C VAL A 92 -0.77 12.24 -12.53
N MET A 93 -0.51 10.98 -12.92
CA MET A 93 -1.43 9.86 -12.75
C MET A 93 -0.94 8.89 -11.68
N VAL A 94 -1.79 8.64 -10.67
CA VAL A 94 -1.61 7.58 -9.68
C VAL A 94 -2.40 6.35 -10.12
N MET A 95 -1.74 5.21 -10.20
CA MET A 95 -2.30 3.99 -10.79
C MET A 95 -2.08 2.81 -9.84
N PRO A 96 -3.06 2.52 -8.97
CA PRO A 96 -2.98 1.41 -8.06
C PRO A 96 -3.26 0.09 -8.78
N GLY A 97 -2.23 -0.77 -8.89
CA GLY A 97 -2.38 -2.19 -9.17
C GLY A 97 -1.51 -2.69 -10.30
N PHE A 98 -1.26 -4.01 -10.30
CA PHE A 98 -0.35 -4.65 -11.24
C PHE A 98 -0.75 -4.50 -12.72
N GLN A 99 -2.05 -4.36 -12.98
CA GLN A 99 -2.64 -4.21 -14.32
C GLN A 99 -2.14 -2.95 -15.04
N PHE A 100 -1.57 -1.99 -14.31
CA PHE A 100 -1.03 -0.75 -14.86
C PHE A 100 0.41 -0.84 -15.34
N SER A 101 1.08 -2.00 -15.26
CA SER A 101 2.46 -2.14 -15.75
C SER A 101 2.65 -1.62 -17.17
N GLY A 102 1.70 -1.86 -18.09
CA GLY A 102 1.75 -1.36 -19.47
C GLY A 102 1.72 0.17 -19.64
N ALA A 103 1.37 0.93 -18.58
CA ALA A 103 1.41 2.39 -18.59
C ALA A 103 2.83 2.95 -18.79
N GLY A 104 3.89 2.12 -18.67
CA GLY A 104 5.25 2.50 -19.06
C GLY A 104 5.35 2.97 -20.52
N SER A 105 4.55 2.41 -21.42
CA SER A 105 4.50 2.87 -22.82
C SER A 105 3.90 4.27 -22.93
N VAL A 106 2.82 4.55 -22.20
CA VAL A 106 2.19 5.87 -22.12
C VAL A 106 3.15 6.88 -21.49
N ALA A 107 3.85 6.50 -20.41
CA ALA A 107 4.80 7.36 -19.73
C ALA A 107 5.99 7.75 -20.62
N LYS A 108 6.49 6.82 -21.43
CA LYS A 108 7.55 7.08 -22.41
C LYS A 108 7.12 8.07 -23.50
N GLU A 109 5.85 8.05 -23.88
CA GLU A 109 5.29 8.95 -24.90
C GLU A 109 4.93 10.34 -24.36
N ASN A 110 4.82 10.49 -23.03
CA ASN A 110 4.45 11.73 -22.35
C ASN A 110 5.52 12.12 -21.30
N PRO A 111 6.76 12.44 -21.71
CA PRO A 111 7.90 12.66 -20.80
C PRO A 111 7.75 13.87 -19.86
N GLU A 112 6.84 14.79 -20.16
CA GLU A 112 6.52 15.94 -19.32
C GLU A 112 5.50 15.64 -18.22
N LYS A 113 4.83 14.48 -18.29
CA LYS A 113 3.83 14.02 -17.32
C LYS A 113 4.47 13.06 -16.33
N HIS A 114 3.94 13.00 -15.11
CA HIS A 114 4.43 12.10 -14.08
C HIS A 114 3.50 10.91 -13.85
N PHE A 115 4.06 9.79 -13.42
CA PHE A 115 3.31 8.58 -13.17
C PHE A 115 3.77 7.96 -11.86
N ILE A 116 2.80 7.57 -11.03
CA ILE A 116 3.02 6.81 -9.81
C ILE A 116 2.34 5.46 -9.97
N LEU A 117 3.13 4.39 -10.18
CA LEU A 117 2.63 3.03 -10.26
C LEU A 117 2.74 2.36 -8.89
N VAL A 118 1.68 1.69 -8.45
CA VAL A 118 1.67 0.91 -7.21
C VAL A 118 1.44 -0.56 -7.58
N ASP A 119 2.24 -1.46 -7.00
CA ASP A 119 2.23 -2.91 -7.29
C ASP A 119 2.59 -3.32 -8.72
N SER A 120 3.27 -2.44 -9.46
CA SER A 120 3.91 -2.81 -10.72
C SER A 120 5.11 -1.94 -11.03
N TYR A 121 6.09 -2.54 -11.69
CA TYR A 121 7.08 -1.81 -12.46
C TYR A 121 6.58 -1.54 -13.88
N PRO A 122 6.98 -0.41 -14.49
CA PRO A 122 6.50 -0.03 -15.81
C PRO A 122 7.12 -0.95 -16.87
N LYS A 123 6.31 -1.31 -17.86
CA LYS A 123 6.70 -2.08 -19.03
C LYS A 123 6.54 -1.26 -20.30
N VAL A 124 7.49 -1.40 -21.20
CA VAL A 124 7.42 -0.89 -22.58
C VAL A 124 7.43 -2.09 -23.52
N GLY A 125 6.29 -2.40 -24.11
CA GLY A 125 6.06 -3.73 -24.68
C GLY A 125 6.12 -4.79 -23.56
N GLU A 126 6.97 -5.80 -23.74
CA GLU A 126 7.16 -6.89 -22.76
C GLU A 126 8.31 -6.64 -21.77
N GLU A 127 9.11 -5.60 -22.00
CA GLU A 127 10.30 -5.30 -21.21
C GLU A 127 9.96 -4.43 -20.01
N GLU A 128 10.33 -4.87 -18.81
CA GLU A 128 10.33 -4.02 -17.61
C GLU A 128 11.44 -2.99 -17.70
N VAL A 129 11.10 -1.72 -17.49
CA VAL A 129 12.02 -0.58 -17.63
C VAL A 129 12.00 0.30 -16.39
N GLN A 130 12.96 1.21 -16.29
CA GLN A 130 12.90 2.37 -15.38
C GLN A 130 12.84 3.63 -16.25
N LEU A 131 11.97 4.57 -15.90
CA LEU A 131 11.73 5.82 -16.64
C LEU A 131 11.85 7.02 -15.69
N ASP A 132 12.46 8.11 -16.16
CA ASP A 132 12.75 9.29 -15.31
C ASP A 132 11.50 9.98 -14.77
N ASN A 133 10.36 9.84 -15.45
CA ASN A 133 9.07 10.42 -15.08
C ASN A 133 8.12 9.42 -14.38
N VAL A 134 8.63 8.26 -13.98
CA VAL A 134 7.84 7.20 -13.35
C VAL A 134 8.43 6.80 -12.00
N TYR A 135 7.65 6.95 -10.94
CA TYR A 135 7.95 6.32 -9.66
C TYR A 135 7.06 5.09 -9.54
N ALA A 136 7.67 3.92 -9.50
CA ALA A 136 6.99 2.66 -9.38
C ALA A 136 7.38 2.01 -8.06
N MET A 137 6.38 1.60 -7.28
CA MET A 137 6.60 0.97 -5.99
C MET A 137 6.03 -0.44 -5.97
N MET A 138 6.88 -1.40 -5.64
CA MET A 138 6.50 -2.75 -5.24
C MET A 138 6.82 -2.94 -3.76
N PHE A 139 6.20 -3.94 -3.13
CA PHE A 139 6.36 -4.20 -1.71
C PHE A 139 6.85 -5.63 -1.47
N LYS A 140 7.44 -5.86 -0.29
CA LYS A 140 7.76 -7.20 0.21
C LYS A 140 6.59 -7.71 1.05
N GLU A 141 5.45 -8.02 0.44
CA GLU A 141 4.22 -8.36 1.18
C GLU A 141 4.38 -9.59 2.09
N ASP A 142 5.35 -10.44 1.78
CA ASP A 142 5.74 -11.57 2.62
C ASP A 142 6.17 -11.13 4.03
N GLU A 143 6.75 -9.94 4.20
CA GLU A 143 7.10 -9.40 5.52
C GLU A 143 5.87 -9.04 6.34
N SER A 144 4.89 -8.33 5.75
CA SER A 144 3.63 -8.00 6.43
C SER A 144 2.79 -9.25 6.72
N GLY A 145 2.73 -10.18 5.76
CA GLY A 145 2.13 -11.49 5.96
C GLY A 145 2.77 -12.25 7.12
N PHE A 146 4.11 -12.22 7.21
CA PHE A 146 4.86 -12.87 8.29
C PHE A 146 4.48 -12.36 9.68
N PHE A 147 4.38 -11.03 9.84
CA PHE A 147 3.92 -10.45 11.10
C PHE A 147 2.47 -10.86 11.43
N ALA A 148 1.59 -10.89 10.43
CA ALA A 148 0.21 -11.36 10.61
C ALA A 148 0.14 -12.83 11.03
N GLY A 149 0.98 -13.70 10.46
CA GLY A 149 1.06 -15.11 10.83
C GLY A 149 1.48 -15.32 12.29
N ILE A 150 2.49 -14.57 12.74
CA ILE A 150 2.94 -14.60 14.15
C ILE A 150 1.84 -14.09 15.07
N ALA A 151 1.20 -12.97 14.72
CA ALA A 151 0.09 -12.41 15.48
C ALA A 151 -1.07 -13.41 15.64
N ALA A 152 -1.46 -14.08 14.55
CA ALA A 152 -2.50 -15.09 14.55
C ALA A 152 -2.12 -16.29 15.44
N ALA A 153 -0.92 -16.84 15.27
CA ALA A 153 -0.46 -18.00 16.04
C ALA A 153 -0.34 -17.73 17.55
N LEU A 154 0.02 -16.50 17.94
CA LEU A 154 0.11 -16.10 19.35
C LEU A 154 -1.27 -15.81 19.98
N HIS A 155 -2.27 -15.48 19.16
CA HIS A 155 -3.59 -15.06 19.67
C HIS A 155 -4.65 -16.18 19.63
N THR A 156 -4.57 -17.10 18.66
CA THR A 156 -5.58 -18.16 18.44
C THR A 156 -5.90 -18.95 19.70
N LYS A 157 -7.17 -19.35 19.83
CA LYS A 157 -7.72 -20.19 20.89
C LYS A 157 -8.07 -21.59 20.38
N THR A 158 -8.36 -21.73 19.09
CA THR A 158 -8.65 -23.02 18.45
C THR A 158 -7.41 -23.69 17.87
N ASN A 159 -6.29 -22.97 17.82
CA ASN A 159 -5.09 -23.33 17.05
C ASN A 159 -5.36 -23.44 15.54
N LYS A 160 -6.44 -22.89 15.02
CA LYS A 160 -6.72 -22.92 13.58
C LYS A 160 -6.77 -21.50 13.03
N VAL A 161 -5.86 -21.22 12.12
CA VAL A 161 -5.70 -19.90 11.50
C VAL A 161 -5.70 -20.04 9.99
N ALA A 162 -6.07 -18.99 9.27
CA ALA A 162 -6.08 -19.02 7.81
C ALA A 162 -5.68 -17.68 7.21
N VAL A 163 -5.34 -17.72 5.92
CA VAL A 163 -5.23 -16.55 5.06
C VAL A 163 -6.25 -16.67 3.95
N VAL A 164 -6.97 -15.57 3.69
CA VAL A 164 -7.94 -15.41 2.60
C VAL A 164 -7.43 -14.34 1.66
N ASN A 165 -7.28 -14.70 0.39
CA ASN A 165 -6.74 -13.86 -0.65
C ASN A 165 -7.78 -13.54 -1.73
N GLY A 166 -7.54 -12.47 -2.49
CA GLY A 166 -8.32 -12.16 -3.69
C GLY A 166 -7.95 -13.10 -4.84
N ILE A 167 -7.04 -12.68 -5.71
CA ILE A 167 -6.53 -13.47 -6.84
C ILE A 167 -5.09 -13.91 -6.55
N ALA A 168 -4.66 -15.06 -7.09
CA ALA A 168 -3.30 -15.60 -6.97
C ALA A 168 -2.28 -14.84 -7.85
N PHE A 169 -2.16 -13.53 -7.60
CA PHE A 169 -1.07 -12.71 -8.07
C PHE A 169 0.12 -12.78 -7.12
N PRO A 170 1.33 -12.46 -7.58
CA PRO A 170 2.53 -12.57 -6.76
C PRO A 170 2.44 -11.84 -5.41
N SER A 171 1.82 -10.66 -5.35
CA SER A 171 1.62 -9.92 -4.09
C SER A 171 0.75 -10.70 -3.10
N ASN A 172 -0.37 -11.29 -3.54
CA ASN A 172 -1.23 -12.12 -2.69
C ASN A 172 -0.58 -13.46 -2.31
N VAL A 173 0.18 -14.07 -3.23
CA VAL A 173 0.98 -15.27 -2.90
C VAL A 173 2.06 -14.93 -1.87
N ASN A 174 2.67 -13.74 -1.94
CA ASN A 174 3.63 -13.26 -0.95
C ASN A 174 2.97 -13.08 0.42
N TYR A 175 1.79 -12.42 0.51
CA TYR A 175 1.04 -12.35 1.77
C TYR A 175 0.76 -13.74 2.35
N GLN A 176 0.34 -14.70 1.53
CA GLN A 176 0.11 -16.08 1.96
C GLN A 176 1.40 -16.74 2.47
N TYR A 177 2.48 -16.71 1.68
CA TYR A 177 3.73 -17.37 2.04
C TYR A 177 4.36 -16.74 3.28
N GLY A 178 4.26 -15.41 3.41
CA GLY A 178 4.58 -14.67 4.62
C GLY A 178 3.78 -15.18 5.81
N PHE A 179 2.45 -15.20 5.72
CA PHE A 179 1.58 -15.69 6.79
C PHE A 179 1.92 -17.09 7.25
N MET A 180 2.08 -18.02 6.30
CA MET A 180 2.45 -19.40 6.60
C MET A 180 3.84 -19.48 7.26
N SER A 181 4.80 -18.69 6.78
CA SER A 181 6.13 -18.58 7.37
C SER A 181 6.04 -18.06 8.82
N GLY A 182 5.18 -17.08 9.08
CA GLY A 182 4.98 -16.47 10.39
C GLY A 182 4.37 -17.44 11.41
N VAL A 183 3.36 -18.21 10.99
CA VAL A 183 2.80 -19.29 11.81
C VAL A 183 3.87 -20.34 12.14
N ASN A 184 4.64 -20.77 11.14
CA ASN A 184 5.72 -21.74 11.35
C ASN A 184 6.81 -21.20 12.28
N TYR A 185 7.18 -19.93 12.15
CA TYR A 185 8.11 -19.24 13.05
C TYR A 185 7.61 -19.25 14.50
N ALA A 186 6.35 -18.85 14.73
CA ALA A 186 5.78 -18.80 16.06
C ALA A 186 5.68 -20.20 16.69
N ASN A 187 5.30 -21.22 15.91
CA ASN A 187 5.25 -22.61 16.38
C ASN A 187 6.63 -23.09 16.84
N LYS A 188 7.66 -22.75 16.06
CA LYS A 188 9.05 -23.13 16.33
C LYS A 188 9.64 -22.40 17.54
N HIS A 189 9.52 -21.08 17.58
CA HIS A 189 10.29 -20.22 18.48
C HIS A 189 9.51 -19.77 19.71
N TYR A 190 8.17 -19.76 19.64
CA TYR A 190 7.29 -19.31 20.73
C TYR A 190 6.42 -20.42 21.31
N GLY A 191 6.56 -21.65 20.83
CA GLY A 191 5.88 -22.84 21.38
C GLY A 191 4.38 -22.86 21.11
N THR A 192 3.92 -22.15 20.07
CA THR A 192 2.52 -22.24 19.61
C THR A 192 2.29 -23.55 18.85
N SER A 193 1.03 -23.89 18.60
CA SER A 193 0.65 -25.10 17.85
C SER A 193 -0.39 -24.81 16.78
N ALA A 194 -0.33 -23.62 16.18
CA ALA A 194 -1.31 -23.18 15.20
C ALA A 194 -1.17 -23.97 13.89
N GLU A 195 -2.30 -24.42 13.36
CA GLU A 195 -2.52 -25.11 12.10
C GLU A 195 -3.07 -24.11 11.08
N ILE A 196 -2.47 -24.10 9.89
CA ILE A 196 -2.96 -23.30 8.76
C ILE A 196 -4.05 -24.10 8.05
N VAL A 197 -5.25 -23.54 7.98
CA VAL A 197 -6.40 -24.18 7.32
C VAL A 197 -6.53 -23.68 5.89
N GLU A 198 -6.49 -24.63 4.96
CA GLU A 198 -6.68 -24.40 3.52
C GLU A 198 -7.86 -25.25 3.04
N LEU A 199 -8.79 -24.62 2.32
CA LEU A 199 -9.93 -25.28 1.73
C LEU A 199 -9.60 -25.69 0.30
N PRO A 200 -9.54 -26.99 -0.04
CA PRO A 200 -9.14 -27.43 -1.38
C PRO A 200 -9.99 -26.86 -2.53
N ALA A 201 -11.26 -26.52 -2.28
CA ALA A 201 -12.15 -25.91 -3.26
C ALA A 201 -11.79 -24.45 -3.61
N TYR A 202 -10.93 -23.82 -2.81
CA TYR A 202 -10.49 -22.44 -2.95
C TYR A 202 -8.97 -22.31 -3.11
N ALA A 203 -8.27 -23.40 -3.44
CA ALA A 203 -6.84 -23.35 -3.74
C ALA A 203 -6.56 -22.45 -4.94
N GLY A 204 -5.53 -21.62 -4.83
CA GLY A 204 -5.09 -20.68 -5.85
C GLY A 204 -4.22 -21.35 -6.89
N LYS A 205 -4.18 -20.76 -8.09
CA LYS A 205 -3.20 -21.08 -9.13
C LYS A 205 -2.39 -19.85 -9.46
N SER A 206 -1.07 -19.98 -9.41
CA SER A 206 -0.16 -18.88 -9.72
C SER A 206 -0.47 -18.29 -11.09
N SER A 207 -0.73 -16.99 -11.15
CA SER A 207 -0.87 -16.25 -12.42
C SER A 207 0.39 -16.24 -13.30
N ILE A 208 1.54 -16.63 -12.75
CA ILE A 208 2.81 -16.71 -13.48
C ILE A 208 3.07 -18.13 -14.00
N THR A 209 2.93 -19.15 -13.13
CA THR A 209 3.37 -20.52 -13.44
C THR A 209 2.23 -21.50 -13.69
N ASP A 210 0.97 -21.13 -13.42
CA ASP A 210 -0.21 -22.01 -13.37
C ASP A 210 -0.11 -23.15 -12.33
N GLU A 211 0.91 -23.13 -11.48
CA GLU A 211 1.08 -24.10 -10.39
C GLU A 211 0.08 -23.83 -9.25
N ASP A 212 -0.36 -24.91 -8.60
CA ASP A 212 -1.16 -24.84 -7.38
C ASP A 212 -0.33 -24.23 -6.26
N VAL A 213 -0.84 -23.14 -5.68
CA VAL A 213 -0.19 -22.42 -4.58
C VAL A 213 -0.91 -22.63 -3.24
N GLY A 214 -1.95 -23.46 -3.18
CA GLY A 214 -2.75 -23.69 -1.98
C GLY A 214 -3.57 -22.47 -1.57
N GLY A 215 -3.69 -22.23 -0.28
CA GLY A 215 -4.38 -21.09 0.31
C GLY A 215 -5.90 -21.10 0.15
N ASN A 216 -6.50 -19.93 0.43
CA ASN A 216 -7.94 -19.71 0.23
C ASN A 216 -8.13 -18.46 -0.64
N TYR A 217 -8.40 -18.65 -1.93
CA TYR A 217 -8.57 -17.57 -2.90
C TYR A 217 -10.04 -17.39 -3.28
N ILE A 218 -10.52 -16.16 -3.15
CA ILE A 218 -11.86 -15.76 -3.61
C ILE A 218 -11.90 -15.79 -5.15
N GLY A 219 -10.79 -15.49 -5.82
CA GLY A 219 -10.69 -15.42 -7.28
C GLY A 219 -11.18 -14.10 -7.86
N ALA A 220 -11.44 -13.10 -7.01
CA ALA A 220 -11.80 -11.74 -7.38
C ALA A 220 -11.35 -10.76 -6.28
N PHE A 221 -11.28 -9.47 -6.62
CA PHE A 221 -11.08 -8.38 -5.65
C PHE A 221 -12.35 -7.59 -5.34
N ALA A 222 -13.45 -7.79 -6.08
CA ALA A 222 -14.73 -7.11 -5.88
C ALA A 222 -15.94 -8.07 -5.87
N ASP A 223 -15.86 -9.16 -5.09
CA ASP A 223 -16.93 -10.14 -4.86
C ASP A 223 -17.11 -10.43 -3.36
N GLN A 224 -17.73 -9.48 -2.65
CA GLN A 224 -18.03 -9.60 -1.22
C GLN A 224 -18.92 -10.82 -0.91
N ALA A 225 -19.83 -11.18 -1.81
CA ALA A 225 -20.73 -12.32 -1.60
C ALA A 225 -19.94 -13.63 -1.51
N LYS A 226 -19.00 -13.84 -2.45
CA LYS A 226 -18.10 -15.00 -2.39
C LYS A 226 -17.12 -14.92 -1.24
N GLY A 227 -16.62 -13.73 -0.90
CA GLY A 227 -15.80 -13.52 0.29
C GLY A 227 -16.49 -13.97 1.57
N LYS A 228 -17.77 -13.64 1.74
CA LYS A 228 -18.58 -14.10 2.87
C LYS A 228 -18.69 -15.62 2.92
N VAL A 229 -18.97 -16.27 1.78
CA VAL A 229 -19.04 -17.75 1.69
C VAL A 229 -17.73 -18.41 2.11
N VAL A 230 -16.58 -17.88 1.67
CA VAL A 230 -15.26 -18.42 2.05
C VAL A 230 -15.00 -18.23 3.55
N GLY A 231 -15.30 -17.04 4.08
CA GLY A 231 -15.16 -16.76 5.52
C GLY A 231 -16.02 -17.67 6.40
N GLU A 232 -17.29 -17.86 6.03
CA GLU A 232 -18.20 -18.79 6.72
C GLU A 232 -17.70 -20.25 6.68
N ALA A 233 -17.14 -20.68 5.54
CA ALA A 233 -16.58 -22.02 5.40
C ALA A 233 -15.37 -22.24 6.31
N LEU A 234 -14.47 -21.26 6.42
CA LEU A 234 -13.30 -21.32 7.32
C LEU A 234 -13.72 -21.32 8.80
N LEU A 235 -14.69 -20.47 9.16
CA LEU A 235 -15.27 -20.47 10.50
C LEU A 235 -15.89 -21.83 10.85
N ALA A 236 -16.55 -22.49 9.88
CA ALA A 236 -17.12 -23.83 10.07
C ALA A 236 -16.04 -24.91 10.28
N GLU A 237 -14.85 -24.75 9.71
CA GLU A 237 -13.68 -25.60 9.98
C GLU A 237 -13.00 -25.29 11.34
N GLY A 238 -13.50 -24.28 12.06
CA GLY A 238 -13.02 -23.88 13.38
C GLY A 238 -11.87 -22.88 13.37
N VAL A 239 -11.62 -22.23 12.22
CA VAL A 239 -10.67 -21.10 12.14
C VAL A 239 -11.20 -19.94 12.98
N ASP A 240 -10.36 -19.40 13.87
CA ASP A 240 -10.73 -18.25 14.70
C ASP A 240 -9.99 -16.96 14.33
N ILE A 241 -8.90 -17.04 13.55
CA ILE A 241 -8.17 -15.86 13.07
C ILE A 241 -7.85 -15.99 11.58
N MET A 242 -8.25 -14.99 10.80
CA MET A 242 -8.04 -14.94 9.35
C MET A 242 -7.29 -13.68 8.94
N LEU A 243 -6.12 -13.80 8.29
CA LEU A 243 -5.56 -12.70 7.48
C LEU A 243 -6.40 -12.53 6.22
N VAL A 244 -6.82 -11.31 5.90
CA VAL A 244 -7.70 -11.03 4.76
C VAL A 244 -7.03 -10.09 3.76
N ALA A 245 -6.30 -10.64 2.79
CA ALA A 245 -5.61 -9.91 1.73
C ALA A 245 -6.39 -10.00 0.40
N ALA A 246 -7.60 -9.43 0.38
CA ALA A 246 -8.57 -9.65 -0.70
C ALA A 246 -9.28 -8.39 -1.24
N GLY A 247 -8.75 -7.19 -0.97
CA GLY A 247 -9.39 -5.93 -1.37
C GLY A 247 -10.85 -5.86 -0.90
N ASP A 248 -11.73 -5.31 -1.72
CA ASP A 248 -13.16 -5.18 -1.41
C ASP A 248 -13.85 -6.53 -1.12
N SER A 249 -13.42 -7.63 -1.76
CA SER A 249 -13.97 -8.97 -1.45
C SER A 249 -13.75 -9.37 0.01
N GLY A 250 -12.69 -8.86 0.64
CA GLY A 250 -12.39 -9.05 2.05
C GLY A 250 -13.49 -8.52 2.98
N ASN A 251 -14.25 -7.52 2.56
CA ASN A 251 -15.39 -7.00 3.32
C ASN A 251 -16.48 -8.07 3.54
N GLY A 252 -16.57 -9.05 2.64
CA GLY A 252 -17.41 -10.23 2.83
C GLY A 252 -16.94 -11.14 3.98
N VAL A 253 -15.62 -11.35 4.10
CA VAL A 253 -15.02 -12.10 5.21
C VAL A 253 -15.24 -11.37 6.53
N PHE A 254 -15.09 -10.04 6.53
CA PHE A 254 -15.36 -9.20 7.70
C PHE A 254 -16.82 -9.34 8.14
N ALA A 255 -17.76 -9.34 7.19
CA ALA A 255 -19.18 -9.57 7.49
C ALA A 255 -19.43 -10.95 8.12
N ALA A 256 -18.82 -12.02 7.58
CA ALA A 256 -18.91 -13.36 8.16
C ALA A 256 -18.43 -13.40 9.61
N VAL A 257 -17.29 -12.77 9.91
CA VAL A 257 -16.73 -12.73 11.27
C VAL A 257 -17.58 -11.87 12.22
N LYS A 258 -18.09 -10.72 11.76
CA LYS A 258 -19.00 -9.87 12.54
C LYS A 258 -20.29 -10.59 12.95
N GLU A 259 -20.81 -11.43 12.07
CA GLU A 259 -22.03 -12.24 12.27
C GLU A 259 -21.77 -13.52 13.09
N SER A 260 -20.50 -13.90 13.27
CA SER A 260 -20.09 -15.08 14.03
C SER A 260 -20.09 -14.87 15.55
N ALA A 261 -19.83 -15.95 16.30
CA ALA A 261 -19.64 -15.88 17.75
C ALA A 261 -18.44 -14.98 18.12
N GLU A 262 -18.45 -14.46 19.35
CA GLU A 262 -17.30 -13.70 19.87
C GLU A 262 -16.05 -14.59 19.96
N GLY A 263 -14.87 -13.97 19.80
CA GLY A 263 -13.58 -14.67 19.84
C GLY A 263 -13.00 -15.00 18.46
N ASN A 264 -13.72 -14.70 17.39
CA ASN A 264 -13.20 -14.76 16.02
C ASN A 264 -12.72 -13.38 15.57
N TYR A 265 -11.59 -13.35 14.87
CA TYR A 265 -10.93 -12.12 14.45
C TYR A 265 -10.50 -12.19 12.98
N VAL A 266 -10.36 -11.00 12.40
CA VAL A 266 -9.63 -10.78 11.16
C VAL A 266 -8.33 -10.05 11.45
N ILE A 267 -7.33 -10.28 10.62
CA ILE A 267 -6.18 -9.39 10.46
C ILE A 267 -6.40 -8.67 9.14
N GLY A 268 -6.50 -7.34 9.19
CA GLY A 268 -6.66 -6.51 8.00
C GLY A 268 -5.44 -6.52 7.09
N CYS A 269 -5.57 -5.93 5.91
CA CYS A 269 -4.51 -5.88 4.90
C CYS A 269 -4.42 -4.49 4.27
N ASP A 270 -3.21 -4.14 3.85
CA ASP A 270 -2.79 -2.90 3.19
C ASP A 270 -2.85 -1.65 4.08
N VAL A 271 -3.97 -1.41 4.76
CA VAL A 271 -4.18 -0.26 5.65
C VAL A 271 -4.58 -0.69 7.05
N ASP A 272 -4.67 0.27 7.97
CA ASP A 272 -5.27 0.03 9.27
C ASP A 272 -6.81 -0.04 9.16
N GLN A 273 -7.34 -1.25 9.13
CA GLN A 273 -8.76 -1.53 8.99
C GLN A 273 -9.51 -1.63 10.32
N PHE A 274 -8.94 -1.15 11.43
CA PHE A 274 -9.59 -1.29 12.75
C PHE A 274 -11.01 -0.72 12.77
N ASP A 275 -11.26 0.42 12.15
CA ASP A 275 -12.61 1.02 12.12
C ASP A 275 -13.61 0.18 11.31
N ASP A 276 -13.14 -0.50 10.25
CA ASP A 276 -13.96 -1.43 9.46
C ASP A 276 -14.35 -2.66 10.27
N GLY A 277 -13.61 -2.99 11.32
CA GLY A 277 -13.88 -4.10 12.22
C GLY A 277 -14.93 -3.82 13.30
N ALA A 278 -15.42 -2.57 13.43
CA ALA A 278 -16.33 -2.19 14.51
C ALA A 278 -17.68 -2.95 14.44
N THR A 279 -18.11 -3.49 15.58
CA THR A 279 -19.39 -4.19 15.77
C THR A 279 -19.96 -3.86 17.15
N GLY A 280 -20.74 -2.77 17.21
CA GLY A 280 -21.25 -2.23 18.47
C GLY A 280 -20.10 -1.78 19.38
N SER A 281 -19.97 -2.40 20.55
CA SER A 281 -18.87 -2.16 21.49
C SER A 281 -17.66 -3.09 21.29
N ARG A 282 -17.72 -4.00 20.30
CA ARG A 282 -16.64 -4.95 19.99
C ARG A 282 -15.94 -4.54 18.70
N ASN A 283 -14.75 -5.10 18.49
CA ASN A 283 -14.03 -5.00 17.23
C ASN A 283 -13.53 -6.38 16.82
N ILE A 284 -13.68 -6.75 15.54
CA ILE A 284 -13.18 -8.03 15.03
C ILE A 284 -11.75 -7.96 14.49
N VAL A 285 -11.16 -6.76 14.37
CA VAL A 285 -9.80 -6.59 13.84
C VAL A 285 -8.78 -6.81 14.95
N LEU A 286 -7.97 -7.85 14.84
CA LEU A 286 -6.89 -8.14 15.77
C LEU A 286 -5.73 -7.14 15.62
N THR A 287 -5.34 -6.89 14.38
CA THR A 287 -4.35 -5.91 13.89
C THR A 287 -4.53 -5.84 12.37
N SER A 288 -3.69 -5.09 11.66
CA SER A 288 -3.64 -5.09 10.19
C SER A 288 -2.21 -5.24 9.69
N ALA A 289 -2.03 -6.02 8.63
CA ALA A 289 -0.78 -6.17 7.89
C ALA A 289 -0.64 -4.98 6.92
N LEU A 290 0.37 -4.14 7.12
CA LEU A 290 0.45 -2.85 6.46
C LEU A 290 1.21 -2.90 5.13
N LYS A 291 0.71 -2.14 4.15
CA LYS A 291 1.40 -1.71 2.95
C LYS A 291 1.34 -0.19 2.91
N ASN A 292 2.43 0.48 3.25
CA ASN A 292 2.45 1.92 3.56
C ASN A 292 2.37 2.83 2.31
N MET A 293 1.32 2.67 1.49
CA MET A 293 1.09 3.43 0.26
C MET A 293 0.78 4.90 0.53
N THR A 294 -0.14 5.17 1.46
CA THR A 294 -0.63 6.52 1.79
C THR A 294 0.50 7.54 1.99
N PRO A 295 1.49 7.32 2.88
CA PRO A 295 2.57 8.28 3.07
C PRO A 295 3.51 8.38 1.86
N ILE A 296 3.68 7.29 1.10
CA ILE A 296 4.60 7.25 -0.05
C ILE A 296 3.99 8.00 -1.23
N VAL A 297 2.71 7.79 -1.55
CA VAL A 297 2.00 8.54 -2.59
C VAL A 297 2.07 10.05 -2.28
N ALA A 298 1.74 10.47 -1.05
CA ALA A 298 1.83 11.86 -0.65
C ALA A 298 3.25 12.43 -0.82
N ALA A 299 4.28 11.68 -0.42
CA ALA A 299 5.68 12.10 -0.55
C ALA A 299 6.13 12.24 -2.01
N GLN A 300 5.68 11.36 -2.91
CA GLN A 300 6.03 11.45 -4.33
C GLN A 300 5.33 12.62 -5.02
N LEU A 301 4.05 12.88 -4.70
CA LEU A 301 3.35 14.08 -5.16
C LEU A 301 4.04 15.36 -4.69
N GLN A 302 4.51 15.39 -3.44
CA GLN A 302 5.28 16.53 -2.95
C GLN A 302 6.59 16.73 -3.73
N LYS A 303 7.32 15.65 -4.04
CA LYS A 303 8.54 15.76 -4.86
C LYS A 303 8.25 16.29 -6.27
N ILE A 304 7.11 15.90 -6.87
CA ILE A 304 6.67 16.42 -8.17
C ILE A 304 6.39 17.92 -8.06
N ASN A 305 5.59 18.32 -7.08
CA ASN A 305 5.25 19.71 -6.81
C ASN A 305 6.49 20.60 -6.58
N ASP A 306 7.49 20.06 -5.87
CA ASP A 306 8.73 20.77 -5.56
C ASP A 306 9.75 20.75 -6.72
N GLY A 307 9.45 20.04 -7.82
CA GLY A 307 10.37 19.87 -8.95
C GLY A 307 11.62 19.04 -8.61
N THR A 308 11.56 18.21 -7.57
CA THR A 308 12.66 17.35 -7.10
C THR A 308 12.45 15.87 -7.39
N PHE A 309 11.34 15.54 -8.06
CA PHE A 309 10.98 14.19 -8.44
C PHE A 309 12.08 13.50 -9.24
N LYS A 310 12.24 12.20 -8.99
CA LYS A 310 13.10 11.31 -9.74
C LYS A 310 12.37 9.98 -9.91
N GLY A 311 12.28 9.52 -11.15
CA GLY A 311 11.77 8.19 -11.42
C GLY A 311 12.65 7.09 -10.86
N GLU A 312 12.00 6.03 -10.38
CA GLU A 312 12.62 4.92 -9.65
C GLU A 312 11.68 3.71 -9.66
N ASN A 313 12.26 2.50 -9.80
CA ASN A 313 11.58 1.25 -9.48
C ASN A 313 11.99 0.84 -8.06
N ALA A 314 11.16 1.18 -7.07
CA ALA A 314 11.43 0.92 -5.66
C ALA A 314 10.85 -0.44 -5.23
N LEU A 315 11.61 -1.20 -4.45
CA LEU A 315 11.11 -2.37 -3.72
C LEU A 315 11.13 -2.05 -2.22
N LEU A 316 9.96 -2.04 -1.60
CA LEU A 316 9.77 -1.51 -0.27
C LEU A 316 9.43 -2.62 0.73
N GLY A 317 10.32 -2.86 1.68
CA GLY A 317 10.09 -3.70 2.85
C GLY A 317 10.17 -2.90 4.15
N ALA A 318 10.38 -3.60 5.26
CA ALA A 318 10.42 -3.04 6.60
C ALA A 318 11.62 -2.10 6.76
N ALA A 319 12.73 -2.39 6.06
CA ALA A 319 13.91 -1.54 6.00
C ALA A 319 13.62 -0.18 5.36
N GLU A 320 12.75 -0.15 4.36
CA GLU A 320 12.31 1.06 3.66
C GLU A 320 11.06 1.69 4.30
N GLY A 321 10.49 1.06 5.33
CA GLY A 321 9.23 1.47 5.95
C GLY A 321 8.00 1.22 5.06
N GLY A 322 8.09 0.32 4.08
CA GLY A 322 6.99 -0.04 3.18
C GLY A 322 6.02 -1.08 3.75
N THR A 323 6.48 -1.93 4.66
CA THR A 323 5.75 -3.07 5.21
C THR A 323 5.79 -3.05 6.75
N GLY A 324 4.85 -3.75 7.37
CA GLY A 324 4.72 -3.78 8.83
C GLY A 324 3.37 -4.27 9.31
N TYR A 325 3.01 -3.86 10.51
CA TYR A 325 1.74 -4.19 11.14
C TYR A 325 1.29 -3.03 12.04
N VAL A 326 -0.01 -2.97 12.34
CA VAL A 326 -0.57 -1.97 13.26
C VAL A 326 -0.22 -2.34 14.70
N SER A 327 0.51 -1.45 15.37
CA SER A 327 0.92 -1.59 16.78
C SER A 327 0.57 -0.35 17.63
N GLU A 328 -0.24 0.56 17.11
CA GLU A 328 -0.66 1.76 17.84
C GLU A 328 -1.72 1.42 18.89
N ASP A 329 -1.54 1.92 20.12
CA ASP A 329 -2.45 1.69 21.24
C ASP A 329 -3.88 2.09 20.87
N GLY A 330 -4.83 1.17 21.08
CA GLY A 330 -6.24 1.37 20.74
C GLY A 330 -6.61 1.09 19.28
N ARG A 331 -5.65 0.71 18.43
CA ARG A 331 -5.86 0.30 17.03
C ARG A 331 -5.66 -1.21 16.79
N HIS A 332 -5.41 -1.97 17.85
CA HIS A 332 -5.23 -3.42 17.79
C HIS A 332 -5.73 -4.09 19.08
N GLN A 333 -5.79 -5.42 19.05
CA GLN A 333 -6.19 -6.28 20.19
C GLN A 333 -5.09 -7.27 20.61
N LEU A 334 -3.85 -7.06 20.13
CA LEU A 334 -2.66 -7.83 20.51
C LEU A 334 -2.33 -7.68 22.00
N SER A 335 -1.80 -8.75 22.62
CA SER A 335 -1.27 -8.71 23.98
C SER A 335 0.10 -8.03 24.03
N GLU A 336 0.53 -7.58 25.21
CA GLU A 336 1.87 -7.01 25.41
C GLU A 336 2.98 -7.99 25.00
N ASP A 337 2.83 -9.28 25.32
CA ASP A 337 3.77 -10.34 24.91
C ASP A 337 3.81 -10.50 23.38
N ALA A 338 2.66 -10.44 22.70
CA ALA A 338 2.61 -10.51 21.25
C ALA A 338 3.27 -9.28 20.60
N LEU A 339 3.02 -8.07 21.12
CA LEU A 339 3.67 -6.85 20.65
C LEU A 339 5.19 -6.90 20.82
N ALA A 340 5.68 -7.37 21.97
CA ALA A 340 7.11 -7.49 22.23
C ALA A 340 7.79 -8.47 21.25
N LYS A 341 7.18 -9.64 21.01
CA LYS A 341 7.67 -10.63 20.04
C LYS A 341 7.65 -10.11 18.62
N LEU A 342 6.57 -9.44 18.21
CA LEU A 342 6.46 -8.85 16.88
C LEU A 342 7.52 -7.74 16.67
N ALA A 343 7.78 -6.91 17.69
CA ALA A 343 8.79 -5.86 17.61
C ALA A 343 10.22 -6.43 17.50
N GLU A 344 10.53 -7.50 18.23
CA GLU A 344 11.80 -8.22 18.09
C GLU A 344 11.96 -8.76 16.66
N VAL A 345 10.93 -9.44 16.17
CA VAL A 345 10.96 -10.08 14.85
C VAL A 345 10.97 -9.05 13.72
N TYR A 346 10.31 -7.91 13.89
CA TYR A 346 10.36 -6.80 12.94
C TYR A 346 11.81 -6.36 12.68
N GLU A 347 12.63 -6.24 13.72
CA GLU A 347 14.04 -5.87 13.56
C GLU A 347 14.86 -6.98 12.87
N LEU A 348 14.53 -8.26 13.11
CA LEU A 348 15.16 -9.39 12.41
C LEU A 348 14.80 -9.45 10.92
N VAL A 349 13.56 -9.15 10.57
CA VAL A 349 13.12 -9.05 9.16
C VAL A 349 13.80 -7.85 8.49
N LYS A 350 13.74 -6.69 9.16
CA LYS A 350 14.33 -5.43 8.68
C LYS A 350 15.83 -5.54 8.39
N ASN A 351 16.58 -6.30 9.20
CA ASN A 351 18.02 -6.49 8.99
C ASN A 351 18.37 -7.73 8.13
N GLY A 352 17.38 -8.48 7.66
CA GLY A 352 17.55 -9.65 6.80
C GLY A 352 18.02 -10.93 7.52
N THR A 353 18.00 -10.97 8.85
CA THR A 353 18.25 -12.21 9.62
C THR A 353 17.12 -13.21 9.41
N VAL A 354 15.88 -12.72 9.34
CA VAL A 354 14.70 -13.49 8.95
C VAL A 354 14.27 -13.02 7.57
N VAL A 355 14.10 -13.95 6.64
CA VAL A 355 13.65 -13.66 5.27
C VAL A 355 12.47 -14.57 4.97
N PRO A 356 11.23 -14.09 5.10
CA PRO A 356 10.04 -14.91 4.86
C PRO A 356 9.99 -15.46 3.43
N ALA A 357 9.19 -16.51 3.23
CA ALA A 357 9.02 -17.07 1.91
C ALA A 357 8.24 -16.12 0.99
N SER A 358 8.67 -16.01 -0.27
CA SER A 358 7.98 -15.22 -1.29
C SER A 358 8.05 -15.90 -2.66
N SER A 359 7.24 -15.41 -3.59
CA SER A 359 7.24 -15.86 -4.99
C SER A 359 8.54 -15.56 -5.73
N TYR A 360 9.42 -14.73 -5.14
CA TYR A 360 10.60 -14.16 -5.81
C TYR A 360 11.93 -14.63 -5.23
N ASN A 361 11.96 -15.17 -4.01
CA ASN A 361 13.21 -15.53 -3.33
C ASN A 361 13.52 -17.04 -3.31
N GLY A 362 12.60 -17.87 -3.82
CA GLY A 362 12.77 -19.33 -3.90
C GLY A 362 12.65 -20.05 -2.56
N HIS A 363 12.39 -19.34 -1.46
CA HIS A 363 12.10 -19.95 -0.16
C HIS A 363 10.67 -20.51 -0.13
N LYS A 364 10.45 -21.51 0.71
CA LYS A 364 9.13 -22.06 1.01
C LYS A 364 8.79 -21.81 2.48
N PRO A 365 7.49 -21.76 2.83
CA PRO A 365 7.07 -21.47 4.20
C PRO A 365 7.64 -22.42 5.27
N ASP A 366 8.11 -23.61 4.88
CA ASP A 366 8.67 -24.64 5.75
C ASP A 366 10.21 -24.64 5.83
N ASN A 367 10.90 -23.76 5.09
CA ASN A 367 12.36 -23.78 5.00
C ASN A 367 13.03 -22.40 4.81
N PHE A 368 12.35 -21.32 5.21
CA PHE A 368 12.85 -19.96 5.05
C PHE A 368 13.98 -19.62 6.06
N PRO A 369 14.90 -18.69 5.71
CA PRO A 369 15.91 -18.18 6.64
C PRO A 369 15.28 -17.58 7.90
N GLY A 370 15.66 -18.10 9.08
CA GLY A 370 15.10 -17.70 10.38
C GLY A 370 14.28 -18.79 11.07
N LEU A 371 13.90 -19.86 10.38
CA LEU A 371 13.12 -20.95 10.98
C LEU A 371 13.95 -21.97 11.79
N ASN A 372 15.27 -22.07 11.55
CA ASN A 372 16.10 -23.16 12.09
C ASN A 372 16.32 -23.11 13.61
#